data_AF-A0AB38S8I4-F1
#
_entry.id   AF-A0AB38S8I4-F1
#
_cell.length_a   1.000
_cell.length_b   1.000
_cell.length_c   1.000
_cell.angle_alpha   90.00
_cell.angle_beta   90.00
_cell.angle_gamma   90.00
#
_symmetry.space_group_name_H-M   'P 1'
#
loop_
_entity.id
_entity.type
_entity.pdbx_description
1 polymer ?
#
loop_
_entity_poly.entity_id
_entity_poly.type
_entity_poly.pdbx_seq_one_letter_code
_entity_poly.pdbx_strand_id
1 'polypeptide(L)' 'MSLNANAVRIRVTLQEEKPEAMRCLVVPITLRLDRPDLSLQAAFGWTNSHLLEFLERFTF' A
#
# COMPACT_ATOMS: atom_id res chain seq x y z
N MET A 1 -4.61 12.79 -21.34
CA MET A 1 -3.94 11.74 -20.55
C MET A 1 -4.99 10.72 -20.16
N SER A 2 -5.13 9.62 -20.90
CA SER A 2 -6.06 8.55 -20.54
C SER A 2 -5.48 7.84 -19.32
N LEU A 3 -6.21 7.81 -18.19
CA LEU A 3 -5.91 6.82 -17.16
C LEU A 3 -6.17 5.46 -17.81
N ASN A 4 -5.10 4.73 -18.14
CA ASN A 4 -5.23 3.32 -18.48
C ASN A 4 -6.08 2.67 -17.38
N ALA A 5 -7.17 2.00 -17.75
CA ALA A 5 -8.13 1.36 -16.85
C ALA A 5 -7.54 0.22 -15.97
N ASN A 6 -6.21 0.14 -15.90
CA ASN A 6 -5.41 -0.88 -15.26
C ASN A 6 -4.63 -0.34 -14.05
N ALA A 7 -5.03 0.79 -13.47
CA ALA A 7 -4.43 1.34 -12.26
C ALA A 7 -5.49 1.71 -11.23
N VAL A 8 -5.20 1.42 -9.97
CA VAL A 8 -6.06 1.70 -8.82
C VAL A 8 -5.37 2.67 -7.87
N ARG A 9 -6.14 3.55 -7.25
CA ARG A 9 -5.67 4.41 -6.16
C ARG A 9 -5.96 3.74 -4.83
N ILE A 10 -4.93 3.59 -4.01
CA ILE A 10 -5.02 3.00 -2.67
C ILE A 10 -4.62 4.08 -1.65
N ARG A 11 -5.38 4.18 -0.56
CA ARG A 11 -5.02 4.96 0.62
C ARG A 11 -4.57 4.01 1.71
N VAL A 12 -3.43 4.29 2.32
CA VAL A 12 -2.83 3.49 3.39
C VAL A 12 -2.61 4.39 4.60
N THR A 13 -3.07 3.94 5.77
CA THR A 13 -2.99 4.64 7.06
C THR A 13 -2.37 3.70 8.08
N LEU A 14 -1.40 4.18 8.85
CA LEU A 14 -0.86 3.44 10.00
C LEU A 14 -1.78 3.63 11.20
N GLN A 15 -2.39 2.54 11.68
CA GLN A 15 -3.49 2.59 12.64
C GLN A 15 -3.09 3.10 14.03
N GLU A 16 -1.87 2.80 14.48
CA GLU A 16 -1.42 3.08 15.85
C GLU A 16 -0.47 4.28 15.94
N GLU A 17 -0.04 4.84 14.81
CA GLU A 17 0.90 5.95 14.76
C GLU A 17 0.24 7.29 15.07
N LYS A 18 0.89 8.08 15.94
CA LYS A 18 0.48 9.44 16.28
C LYS A 18 1.67 10.39 16.15
N PRO A 19 1.63 11.40 15.26
CA PRO A 19 0.51 11.79 14.40
C PRO A 19 0.20 10.75 13.30
N GLU A 20 -1.04 10.78 12.78
CA GLU A 20 -1.50 9.83 11.75
C GLU A 20 -0.57 9.87 10.52
N ALA A 21 0.02 8.72 10.20
CA ALA A 21 0.82 8.55 9.02
C ALA A 21 -0.04 7.96 7.89
N MET A 22 -0.39 8.80 6.91
CA MET A 22 -1.20 8.42 5.73
C MET A 22 -0.42 8.62 4.42
N ARG A 23 -0.56 7.69 3.47
CA ARG A 23 -0.03 7.78 2.10
C ARG A 23 -1.08 7.38 1.06
N CYS A 24 -1.06 8.05 -0.10
CA CYS A 24 -1.90 7.68 -1.25
C CYS A 24 -1.00 7.21 -2.39
N LEU A 25 -1.32 6.04 -2.94
CA LEU A 25 -0.54 5.37 -3.99
C LEU A 25 -1.42 5.12 -5.20
N VAL A 26 -0.85 5.25 -6.40
CA VAL A 26 -1.46 4.79 -7.64
C VAL A 26 -0.65 3.60 -8.09
N VAL A 27 -1.27 2.42 -8.09
CA VAL A 27 -0.61 1.15 -8.40
C VAL A 27 -1.32 0.45 -9.56
N PRO A 28 -0.61 -0.36 -10.36
CA PRO A 28 -1.27 -1.20 -11.36
C PRO A 28 -2.26 -2.17 -10.70
N ILE A 29 -3.39 -2.46 -11.36
CA ILE A 29 -4.36 -3.47 -10.90
C ILE A 29 -3.75 -4.88 -10.86
N THR A 30 -2.69 -5.10 -11.65
CA THR A 30 -1.90 -6.33 -11.67
C THR A 30 -0.81 -6.36 -10.60
N LEU A 31 -0.75 -5.36 -9.69
CA LEU A 31 0.19 -5.38 -8.59
C LEU A 31 -0.08 -6.64 -7.77
N ARG A 32 0.85 -7.59 -7.84
CA ARG A 32 0.74 -8.84 -7.11
C ARG A 32 0.97 -8.56 -5.63
N LEU A 33 0.07 -9.07 -4.79
CA LEU A 33 0.15 -8.95 -3.33
C LEU A 33 1.31 -9.74 -2.70
N ASP A 34 2.07 -10.49 -3.50
CA ASP A 34 3.31 -11.14 -3.05
C ASP A 34 4.51 -10.18 -2.97
N ARG A 35 4.45 -8.99 -3.59
CA ARG A 35 5.49 -7.93 -3.50
C ARG A 35 5.04 -6.46 -3.39
N PRO A 36 3.93 -6.12 -2.71
CA PRO A 36 3.55 -4.72 -2.46
C PRO A 36 4.41 -4.06 -1.37
N ASP A 37 5.20 -4.83 -0.62
CA ASP A 37 6.08 -4.40 0.47
C ASP A 37 7.04 -3.29 0.02
N LEU A 38 7.68 -3.42 -1.16
CA LEU A 38 8.60 -2.39 -1.67
C LEU A 38 7.89 -1.06 -1.97
N SER A 39 6.65 -1.11 -2.46
CA SER A 39 5.88 0.10 -2.78
C SER A 39 5.47 0.84 -1.50
N LEU A 40 5.05 0.09 -0.47
CA LEU A 40 4.72 0.67 0.83
C LEU A 40 5.97 1.20 1.53
N GLN A 41 7.04 0.42 1.57
CA GLN A 41 8.29 0.84 2.20
C GLN A 41 8.84 2.12 1.59
N ALA A 42 8.88 2.22 0.26
CA ALA A 42 9.29 3.44 -0.42
C ALA A 42 8.37 4.63 -0.08
N ALA A 43 7.05 4.40 -0.02
CA ALA A 43 6.07 5.45 0.29
C ALA A 43 6.17 5.99 1.73
N PHE A 44 6.55 5.14 2.67
CA PHE A 44 6.73 5.51 4.08
C PHE A 44 8.18 5.84 4.44
N GLY A 45 9.13 5.68 3.52
CA GLY A 45 10.56 5.91 3.77
C GLY A 45 11.20 4.84 4.67
N TRP A 46 10.65 3.63 4.69
CA TRP A 46 11.16 2.54 5.51
C TRP A 46 12.37 1.87 4.86
N THR A 47 13.32 1.43 5.69
CA THR A 47 14.61 0.84 5.28
C THR A 47 14.57 -0.67 5.12
N ASN A 48 13.40 -1.25 4.79
CA ASN A 48 13.20 -2.71 4.72
C ASN A 48 13.56 -3.46 6.02
N SER A 49 13.45 -2.80 7.17
CA SER A 49 13.80 -3.36 8.47
C SER A 49 12.62 -4.06 9.16
N HIS A 50 11.43 -3.99 8.57
CA HIS A 50 10.20 -4.57 9.08
C HIS A 50 9.60 -5.54 8.06
N LEU A 51 9.33 -6.77 8.48
CA LEU A 51 8.54 -7.72 7.70
C LEU A 51 7.09 -7.22 7.62
N LEU A 52 6.46 -7.41 6.48
CA LEU A 52 5.10 -6.94 6.22
C LEU A 52 4.24 -8.10 5.72
N GLU A 53 3.05 -8.24 6.33
CA GLU A 53 2.06 -9.26 5.98
C GLU A 53 0.75 -8.58 5.57
N PHE A 54 0.05 -9.16 4.59
CA PHE A 54 -1.29 -8.72 4.18
C PHE A 54 -2.31 -9.78 4.57
N LEU A 55 -3.30 -9.36 5.35
CA LEU A 55 -4.44 -10.18 5.70
C LEU A 55 -5.66 -9.63 4.97
N GLU A 56 -6.30 -10.49 4.17
CA GLU A 56 -7.61 -10.17 3.62
C GLU A 56 -8.65 -10.32 4.74
N ARG A 57 -9.32 -9.21 5.09
CA ARG A 57 -10.37 -9.24 6.11
C ARG A 57 -11.72 -9.41 5.44
N PHE A 58 -12.29 -10.60 5.56
CA PHE A 58 -13.69 -10.85 5.19
C PHE A 58 -14.60 -10.40 6.33
N THR A 59 -15.64 -9.63 5.98
CA THR A 59 -16.73 -9.31 6.90
C THR A 59 -17.95 -10.10 6.43
N PHE A 60 -18.48 -10.99 7.28
CA PHE A 60 -19.66 -11.80 7.00
C PHE A 60 -20.95 -11.05 7.38
#